data_AF-A0A1M4Y2X4-F1
#
_entry.id   AF-A0A1M4Y2X4-F1
#
_cell.length_a   1.000
_cell.length_b   1.000
_cell.length_c   1.000
_cell.angle_alpha   90.00
_cell.angle_beta   90.00
_cell.angle_gamma   90.00
#
_symmetry.space_group_name_H-M   'P 1'
#
loop_
_entity.id
_entity.type
_entity.pdbx_description
1 polymer ?
#
loop_
_entity_poly.entity_id
_entity_poly.type
_entity_poly.pdbx_seq_one_letter_code
_entity_poly.pdbx_strand_id
1 'polypeptide(L)'
;MYNVLSLVVSHFQDRFADQKWLIYDLKREYGYYYDLSTVTEVRFEEKESHLLTGMLSEDLMMHDEKLFQQMWKEYFKSIAIKERINPRLHRQHLPVRFWKYLTEKQK
;
A
#
# COMPACT_ATOMS: atom_id res chain seq x y z
N MET A 1 -17.03 10.41 -10.02
CA MET A 1 -15.71 9.97 -9.47
C MET A 1 -14.72 9.98 -10.62
N TYR A 2 -13.72 10.86 -10.57
CA TYR A 2 -12.76 11.06 -11.67
C TYR A 2 -11.72 9.95 -11.73
N ASN A 3 -11.13 9.74 -12.91
CA ASN A 3 -10.01 8.83 -13.11
C ASN A 3 -8.75 9.68 -13.29
N VAL A 4 -7.89 9.69 -12.28
CA VAL A 4 -6.69 10.53 -12.24
C VAL A 4 -5.41 9.70 -12.26
N LEU A 5 -5.51 8.38 -12.36
CA LEU A 5 -4.37 7.48 -12.22
C LEU A 5 -3.31 7.77 -13.29
N SER A 6 -3.72 7.95 -14.55
CA SER A 6 -2.82 8.31 -15.65
C SER A 6 -2.13 9.67 -15.46
N LEU A 7 -2.75 10.61 -14.74
CA LEU A 7 -2.20 11.95 -14.52
C LEU A 7 -1.08 11.97 -13.48
N VAL A 8 -1.06 10.99 -12.57
CA VAL A 8 -0.05 10.92 -11.50
C VAL A 8 1.14 10.05 -11.88
N VAL A 9 1.07 9.27 -12.96
CA VAL A 9 2.13 8.33 -13.40
C VAL A 9 3.49 9.02 -13.52
N SER A 10 3.56 10.18 -14.18
CA SER A 10 4.82 10.90 -14.37
C SER A 10 5.45 11.30 -13.03
N HIS A 11 4.64 11.72 -12.07
CA HIS A 11 5.12 12.06 -10.73
C HIS A 11 5.76 10.85 -10.02
N PHE A 12 5.14 9.68 -10.10
CA PHE A 12 5.69 8.46 -9.50
C PHE A 12 6.94 7.96 -10.23
N GLN A 13 6.97 8.09 -11.56
CA GLN A 13 8.14 7.76 -12.36
C GLN A 13 9.35 8.62 -11.97
N ASP A 14 9.16 9.94 -11.82
CA ASP A 14 10.24 10.86 -11.42
C ASP A 14 10.69 10.63 -9.97
N ARG A 15 9.74 10.31 -9.07
CA ARG A 15 10.02 10.19 -7.63
C ARG A 15 10.64 8.84 -7.24
N PHE A 16 10.23 7.76 -7.91
CA PHE A 16 10.64 6.38 -7.63
C PHE A 16 11.35 5.78 -8.84
N ALA A 17 12.24 6.56 -9.45
CA ALA A 17 12.96 6.16 -10.66
C ALA A 17 13.91 4.96 -10.44
N ASP A 18 14.32 4.72 -9.19
CA ASP A 18 15.27 3.69 -8.77
C ASP A 18 14.59 2.37 -8.35
N GLN A 19 13.26 2.32 -8.32
CA GLN A 19 12.51 1.17 -7.80
C GLN A 19 11.40 0.74 -8.76
N LYS A 20 11.18 -0.58 -8.86
CA LYS A 20 10.03 -1.13 -9.56
C LYS A 20 8.77 -0.93 -8.71
N TRP A 21 7.69 -0.48 -9.31
CA TRP A 21 6.44 -0.23 -8.60
C TRP A 21 5.21 -0.56 -9.44
N LEU A 22 4.11 -0.87 -8.76
CA LEU A 22 2.80 -1.09 -9.34
C LEU A 22 1.77 -0.25 -8.58
N ILE A 23 1.02 0.58 -9.31
CA ILE A 23 -0.15 1.28 -8.75
C ILE A 23 -1.39 0.73 -9.43
N TYR A 24 -2.30 0.18 -8.64
CA TYR A 24 -3.47 -0.53 -9.15
C TYR A 24 -4.78 0.01 -8.56
N ASP A 25 -5.75 0.33 -9.42
CA ASP A 25 -7.09 0.73 -9.01
C ASP A 25 -8.01 -0.50 -8.94
N LEU A 26 -8.30 -0.95 -7.72
CA LEU A 26 -9.17 -2.11 -7.45
C LEU A 26 -10.60 -1.95 -7.99
N LYS A 27 -11.10 -0.73 -8.13
CA LYS A 27 -12.47 -0.47 -8.60
C LYS A 27 -12.56 -0.48 -10.13
N ARG A 28 -11.51 -0.01 -10.80
CA ARG A 28 -11.46 0.08 -12.27
C ARG A 28 -10.69 -1.07 -12.92
N GLU A 29 -10.05 -1.91 -12.12
CA GLU A 29 -9.37 -3.14 -12.53
C GLU A 29 -8.26 -2.90 -13.56
N TYR A 30 -7.52 -1.82 -13.36
CA TYR A 30 -6.33 -1.53 -14.14
C TYR A 30 -5.33 -0.73 -13.30
N GLY A 31 -4.07 -0.77 -13.73
CA GLY A 31 -2.97 -0.09 -13.06
C GLY A 31 -1.84 0.25 -14.00
N TYR A 32 -0.78 0.82 -13.42
CA TYR A 32 0.47 1.09 -14.12
C TYR A 32 1.61 0.41 -13.39
N TYR A 33 2.42 -0.33 -14.15
CA TYR A 33 3.63 -0.98 -13.69
C TYR A 33 4.86 -0.27 -14.27
N TYR A 34 5.81 0.07 -13.43
CA TYR A 34 7.09 0.64 -13.82
C TYR A 34 8.22 -0.38 -13.62
N ASP A 35 8.94 -0.68 -14.69
CA ASP A 35 9.99 -1.69 -14.72
C ASP A 35 11.42 -1.14 -14.59
N LEU A 36 11.56 0.14 -14.23
CA LEU A 36 12.79 0.97 -14.25
C LEU A 36 13.13 1.61 -15.61
N SER A 37 12.37 1.30 -16.66
CA SER A 37 12.59 1.86 -18.00
C SER A 37 11.34 2.51 -18.55
N THR A 38 10.21 1.81 -18.47
CA THR A 38 8.95 2.20 -19.07
C THR A 38 7.80 1.93 -18.12
N VAL A 39 6.75 2.72 -18.26
CA VAL A 39 5.50 2.51 -17.55
C VAL A 39 4.50 1.83 -18.48
N THR A 40 3.97 0.68 -18.06
CA THR A 40 3.02 -0.11 -18.85
C THR A 40 1.67 -0.16 -18.14
N GLU A 41 0.57 0.00 -18.88
CA GLU A 41 -0.78 -0.28 -18.35
C GLU A 41 -0.94 -1.79 -18.15
N VAL A 42 -1.34 -2.20 -16.95
CA VAL A 42 -1.53 -3.60 -16.59
C VAL A 42 -2.95 -3.86 -16.12
N ARG A 43 -3.44 -5.07 -16.37
CA ARG A 43 -4.72 -5.60 -15.90
C ARG A 43 -4.50 -7.02 -15.43
N PHE A 44 -5.07 -7.37 -14.28
CA PHE A 44 -5.06 -8.75 -13.83
C PHE A 44 -6.19 -9.53 -14.50
N GLU A 45 -5.88 -10.74 -15.00
CA GLU A 45 -6.87 -11.62 -15.60
C GLU A 45 -7.83 -12.19 -14.55
N GLU A 46 -7.32 -12.44 -13.34
CA GLU A 46 -8.09 -12.96 -12.21
C GLU A 46 -7.99 -12.04 -10.99
N LYS A 47 -9.09 -11.95 -10.23
CA LYS A 47 -9.10 -11.24 -8.95
C LYS A 47 -8.52 -12.13 -7.88
N GLU A 48 -7.23 -11.99 -7.63
CA GLU A 48 -6.61 -12.67 -6.49
C GLU A 48 -7.23 -12.20 -5.16
N SER A 49 -7.38 -13.15 -4.23
CA SER A 49 -8.03 -12.92 -2.94
C SER A 49 -7.34 -11.83 -2.10
N HIS A 50 -6.02 -11.68 -2.24
CA HIS A 50 -5.21 -10.69 -1.54
C HIS A 50 -5.59 -9.24 -1.91
N LEU A 51 -6.07 -9.01 -3.15
CA LEU A 51 -6.54 -7.69 -3.61
C LEU A 51 -7.82 -7.25 -2.89
N LEU A 52 -8.63 -8.21 -2.42
CA LEU A 52 -9.88 -7.96 -1.71
C LEU A 52 -9.64 -7.80 -0.20
N THR A 53 -8.82 -8.67 0.38
CA THR A 53 -8.53 -8.68 1.83
C THR A 53 -7.57 -7.55 2.21
N GLY A 54 -6.70 -7.11 1.29
CA GLY A 54 -5.63 -6.15 1.57
C GLY A 54 -4.44 -6.75 2.30
N MET A 55 -4.39 -8.08 2.43
CA MET A 55 -3.29 -8.82 3.02
C MET A 55 -2.71 -9.75 1.96
N LEU A 56 -1.40 -9.67 1.76
CA LEU A 56 -0.66 -10.57 0.87
C LEU A 56 -0.58 -11.96 1.51
N SER A 57 -0.64 -13.02 0.72
CA SER A 57 -0.35 -14.37 1.21
C SER A 57 1.13 -14.49 1.55
N GLU A 58 1.47 -15.30 2.55
CA GLU A 58 2.87 -15.50 2.95
C GLU A 58 3.73 -16.06 1.81
N ASP A 59 3.14 -16.86 0.93
CA ASP A 59 3.82 -17.46 -0.24
C ASP A 59 4.25 -16.42 -1.29
N LEU A 60 3.58 -15.26 -1.32
CA LEU A 60 3.90 -14.16 -2.23
C LEU A 60 4.79 -13.10 -1.57
N MET A 61 5.03 -13.19 -0.27
CA MET A 61 5.89 -12.26 0.45
C MET A 61 7.37 -12.55 0.16
N MET A 62 8.17 -11.49 0.12
CA MET A 62 9.63 -11.64 0.15
C MET A 62 10.05 -12.25 1.50
N HIS A 63 11.13 -13.03 1.52
CA HIS A 63 11.64 -13.70 2.73
C HIS A 63 11.75 -12.78 3.96
N ASP A 64 12.21 -11.55 3.75
CA ASP A 64 12.46 -10.59 4.83
C ASP A 64 11.25 -9.69 5.15
N GLU A 65 10.15 -9.79 4.41
CA GLU A 65 8.97 -8.92 4.57
C GLU A 65 8.43 -8.97 6.00
N LYS A 66 8.34 -10.16 6.61
CA LYS A 66 7.89 -10.31 8.00
C LYS A 66 8.82 -9.58 8.99
N LEU A 67 10.13 -9.61 8.74
CA LEU A 67 11.11 -8.90 9.55
C LEU A 67 10.90 -7.38 9.43
N PHE A 68 10.69 -6.86 8.22
CA PHE A 68 10.38 -5.45 7.99
C PHE A 68 9.07 -5.02 8.66
N GLN A 69 8.03 -5.85 8.60
CA GLN A 69 6.76 -5.58 9.28
C GLN A 69 6.94 -5.52 10.80
N GLN A 70 7.75 -6.41 11.38
CA GLN A 70 8.06 -6.38 12.81
C GLN A 70 8.82 -5.10 13.17
N MET A 71 9.88 -4.75 12.42
CA MET A 71 10.64 -3.52 12.66
C MET A 71 9.75 -2.27 12.54
N TRP A 72 8.83 -2.25 11.58
CA TRP A 72 7.84 -1.16 11.47
C TRP A 72 6.95 -1.05 12.70
N LYS A 73 6.41 -2.19 13.18
CA LYS A 73 5.56 -2.22 14.39
C LYS A 73 6.33 -1.73 15.62
N GLU A 74 7.59 -2.13 15.78
CA GLU A 74 8.46 -1.69 16.87
C GLU A 74 8.80 -0.19 16.78
N TYR A 75 9.15 0.30 15.58
CA TYR A 75 9.38 1.70 15.31
C TYR A 75 8.14 2.55 15.63
N PHE A 76 6.97 2.16 15.10
CA PHE A 76 5.72 2.86 15.33
C PHE A 76 5.38 2.95 16.83
N LYS A 77 5.57 1.85 17.56
CA LYS A 77 5.31 1.80 19.00
C LYS A 77 6.31 2.64 19.81
N SER A 78 7.58 2.66 19.42
CA SER A 78 8.64 3.36 20.16
C SER A 78 8.57 4.87 20.00
N ILE A 79 8.19 5.36 18.81
CA ILE A 79 8.07 6.79 18.55
C ILE A 79 6.71 7.37 18.99
N ALA A 80 5.69 6.53 19.17
CA ALA A 80 4.36 6.96 19.58
C ALA A 80 4.35 7.49 21.04
N ILE A 81 3.93 8.74 21.20
CA ILE A 81 3.74 9.36 22.51
C ILE A 81 2.39 8.90 23.07
N LYS A 82 2.43 8.09 24.14
CA LYS A 82 1.25 7.41 24.69
C LYS A 82 0.17 8.39 25.14
N GLU A 83 0.57 9.52 25.70
CA GLU A 83 -0.30 10.58 26.21
C GLU A 83 -1.04 11.31 25.10
N ARG A 84 -0.54 11.25 23.85
CA ARG A 84 -1.15 11.88 22.67
C ARG A 84 -2.09 10.96 21.89
N ILE A 85 -2.29 9.72 22.37
CA ILE A 85 -3.17 8.76 21.69
C ILE A 85 -4.62 9.25 21.78
N ASN A 86 -5.19 9.62 20.64
CA ASN A 86 -6.60 10.01 20.51
C ASN A 86 -7.29 9.13 19.46
N PRO A 87 -7.94 8.02 19.86
CA PRO A 87 -8.57 7.10 18.92
C PRO A 87 -9.71 7.74 18.11
N ARG A 88 -10.40 8.73 18.69
CA ARG A 88 -11.50 9.44 18.00
C ARG A 88 -10.95 10.27 16.85
N LEU A 89 -9.92 11.07 17.11
CA LEU A 89 -9.26 11.89 16.08
C LEU A 89 -8.61 11.02 15.01
N HIS A 90 -7.97 9.92 15.41
CA HIS A 90 -7.36 9.00 14.46
C HIS A 90 -8.38 8.41 13.48
N ARG A 91 -9.57 8.02 13.95
CA ARG A 91 -10.67 7.55 13.07
C ARG A 91 -11.24 8.64 12.17
N GLN A 92 -11.19 9.90 12.59
CA GLN A 92 -11.63 11.04 11.77
C GLN A 92 -10.65 11.32 10.63
N HIS A 93 -9.34 11.27 10.90
CA HIS A 93 -8.30 11.50 9.88
C HIS A 93 -8.07 10.27 8.99
N LEU A 94 -8.22 9.07 9.54
CA LEU A 94 -7.96 7.81 8.83
C LEU A 94 -9.12 6.83 9.05
N PRO A 95 -10.10 6.80 8.11
CA PRO A 95 -11.25 5.91 8.20
C PRO A 95 -10.86 4.44 8.35
N VAL A 96 -11.58 3.71 9.22
CA VAL A 96 -11.28 2.32 9.60
C VAL A 96 -11.21 1.36 8.40
N ARG A 97 -11.95 1.64 7.32
CA ARG A 97 -11.92 0.84 6.08
C ARG A 97 -10.52 0.67 5.47
N PHE A 98 -9.60 1.60 5.73
CA PHE A 98 -8.22 1.56 5.23
C PHE A 98 -7.29 0.80 6.17
N TRP A 99 -7.68 0.52 7.40
CA TRP A 99 -6.79 -0.08 8.41
C TRP A 99 -6.34 -1.49 8.07
N LYS A 100 -7.08 -2.19 7.19
CA LYS A 100 -6.68 -3.50 6.66
C LYS A 100 -5.37 -3.46 5.87
N TYR A 101 -5.00 -2.29 5.33
CA TYR A 101 -3.74 -2.08 4.58
C TYR A 101 -2.60 -1.53 5.46
N LEU A 102 -2.83 -1.31 6.76
CA LEU A 102 -1.84 -0.69 7.65
C LEU A 102 -1.14 -1.75 8.50
N THR A 103 0.16 -1.91 8.29
CA THR A 103 0.99 -2.90 9.01
C THR A 103 0.90 -2.74 10.52
N GLU A 104 0.84 -1.51 11.05
CA GLU A 104 0.72 -1.26 12.50
C GLU A 104 -0.67 -1.55 13.09
N LYS A 105 -1.69 -1.79 12.25
CA LYS A 105 -3.05 -2.18 12.68
C LYS A 105 -3.32 -3.66 12.49
N GLN A 106 -2.45 -4.39 11.80
CA GLN A 106 -2.54 -5.84 11.66
C GLN A 106 -2.28 -6.50 13.01
N LYS A 107 -3.20 -7.38 13.41
CA LYS A 107 -3.11 -8.16 14.66
C LYS A 107 -2.07 -9.27 14.54
#